data_AF-A0AAV8YKM4-F1
#
_entry.id   AF-A0AAV8YKM4-F1
#
_cell.length_a   1.000
_cell.length_b   1.000
_cell.length_c   1.000
_cell.angle_alpha   90.00
_cell.angle_beta   90.00
_cell.angle_gamma   90.00
#
_symmetry.space_group_name_H-M   'P 1'
#
loop_
_entity.id
_entity.type
_entity.pdbx_description
1 polymer ?
#
loop_
_entity_poly.entity_id
_entity_poly.type
_entity_poly.pdbx_seq_one_letter_code
_entity_poly.pdbx_strand_id
1 'polypeptide(L)'
;MASEPLVVQAVYSFKGSNNDELCFKKGDVITVTQKDEGWWEGTLNGKTGWFPSNYVKESNDVPKPTVSQQNQYKSVVLNDLIDSEKAHVTELEGLVTNFLQPLEKSSILSQDEYKQLTGNITEVLETHQQLLALLETEASKPGNEQRVGKLFLTWAPKIKNVHQTYCSLHPRAVCILDKSREELTKYMESKGAASPGPWF
;
A
#
# COMPACT_ATOMS: atom_id res chain seq x y z
N MET A 1 5.84 2.70 -21.53
CA MET A 1 5.98 3.89 -20.66
C MET A 1 4.69 4.68 -20.84
N ALA A 2 3.81 4.72 -19.84
CA ALA A 2 2.60 5.53 -19.93
C ALA A 2 3.00 6.99 -19.67
N SER A 3 2.84 7.87 -20.66
CA SER A 3 3.08 9.30 -20.52
C SER A 3 2.08 9.86 -19.50
N GLU A 4 2.59 10.52 -18.46
CA GLU A 4 1.75 11.19 -17.46
C GLU A 4 0.83 12.22 -18.16
N PRO A 5 -0.46 12.28 -17.80
CA PRO A 5 -1.38 13.23 -18.40
C PRO A 5 -0.97 14.66 -18.01
N LEU A 6 -0.71 15.50 -19.01
CA LEU A 6 -0.37 16.90 -18.77
C LEU A 6 -1.62 17.68 -18.36
N VAL A 7 -1.51 18.39 -17.23
CA VAL A 7 -2.58 19.23 -16.69
C VAL A 7 -2.17 20.69 -16.75
N VAL A 8 -3.09 21.54 -17.20
CA VAL A 8 -2.86 22.98 -17.36
C VAL A 8 -3.95 23.77 -16.64
N GLN A 9 -3.59 24.92 -16.07
CA GLN A 9 -4.54 25.82 -15.43
C GLN A 9 -4.79 27.05 -16.31
N ALA A 10 -6.06 27.39 -16.50
CA ALA A 10 -6.48 28.59 -17.22
C ALA A 10 -6.07 29.86 -16.46
N VAL A 11 -5.20 30.68 -17.05
CA VAL A 11 -4.79 31.98 -16.51
C VAL A 11 -5.78 33.09 -16.90
N TYR A 12 -6.50 32.88 -18.01
CA TYR A 12 -7.53 33.76 -18.55
C TYR A 12 -8.79 32.97 -18.90
N SER A 13 -9.94 33.63 -18.91
CA SER A 13 -11.19 33.02 -19.40
C SER A 13 -11.21 33.01 -20.92
N PHE A 14 -11.58 31.90 -21.54
CA PHE A 14 -11.69 31.74 -22.98
C PHE A 14 -13.10 31.27 -23.33
N LYS A 15 -13.74 31.95 -24.29
CA LYS A 15 -15.07 31.63 -24.77
C LYS A 15 -14.98 31.34 -26.25
N GLY A 16 -14.97 30.06 -26.59
CA GLY A 16 -14.99 29.61 -27.97
C GLY A 16 -16.28 30.03 -28.68
N SER A 17 -16.16 30.39 -29.96
CA SER A 17 -17.31 30.66 -30.83
C SER A 17 -17.65 29.46 -31.72
N ASN A 18 -16.69 28.56 -31.93
CA ASN A 18 -16.87 27.35 -32.75
C ASN A 18 -17.17 26.12 -31.88
N ASN A 19 -17.83 25.13 -32.48
CA ASN A 19 -18.23 23.90 -31.77
C ASN A 19 -17.03 23.02 -31.37
N ASP A 20 -15.88 23.25 -32.01
CA ASP A 20 -14.62 22.55 -31.74
C ASP A 20 -13.76 23.25 -30.67
N GLU A 21 -14.19 24.40 -30.14
CA GLU A 21 -13.42 25.21 -29.17
C GLU A 21 -13.89 24.97 -27.72
N LEU A 22 -12.93 24.79 -26.81
CA LEU A 22 -13.21 24.53 -25.39
C LEU A 22 -13.46 25.84 -24.63
N CYS A 23 -14.66 26.04 -24.10
CA CYS A 23 -14.97 27.19 -23.24
C CYS A 23 -14.57 26.92 -21.78
N PHE A 24 -13.78 27.82 -21.18
CA PHE A 24 -13.36 27.72 -19.77
C PHE A 24 -13.17 29.10 -19.13
N LYS A 25 -13.14 29.14 -17.81
CA LYS A 25 -12.92 30.35 -17.00
C LYS A 25 -11.53 30.35 -16.40
N LYS A 26 -11.01 31.55 -16.08
CA LYS A 26 -9.79 31.69 -15.30
C LYS A 26 -9.88 30.86 -14.01
N GLY A 27 -8.89 30.00 -13.80
CA GLY A 27 -8.77 29.10 -12.65
C GLY A 27 -9.15 27.65 -12.96
N ASP A 28 -9.83 27.38 -14.09
CA ASP A 28 -10.22 26.03 -14.48
C ASP A 28 -9.00 25.17 -14.82
N VAL A 29 -9.09 23.88 -14.52
CA VAL A 29 -8.02 22.89 -14.73
C VAL A 29 -8.40 21.98 -15.88
N ILE A 30 -7.58 21.98 -16.93
CA ILE A 30 -7.84 21.29 -18.18
C ILE A 30 -6.81 20.17 -18.34
N THR A 31 -7.29 18.97 -18.69
CA THR A 31 -6.42 17.84 -19.02
C THR A 31 -6.09 17.89 -20.51
N VAL A 32 -4.82 18.05 -20.85
CA VAL A 32 -4.38 18.18 -22.25
C VAL A 32 -4.29 16.78 -22.88
N THR A 33 -5.03 16.59 -23.97
CA THR A 33 -5.03 15.37 -24.78
C THR A 33 -4.06 15.47 -25.95
N GLN A 34 -3.94 16.66 -26.55
CA GLN A 34 -3.07 16.91 -27.71
C GLN A 34 -2.45 18.31 -27.66
N LYS A 35 -1.19 18.43 -28.09
CA LYS A 35 -0.48 19.70 -28.25
C LYS A 35 -0.21 19.95 -29.73
N ASP A 36 -0.68 21.08 -30.25
CA ASP A 36 -0.30 21.61 -31.56
C ASP A 36 0.39 23.00 -31.40
N GLU A 37 0.92 23.56 -32.48
CA GLU A 37 1.70 24.81 -32.44
C GLU A 37 0.77 26.02 -32.21
N GLY A 38 0.57 26.34 -30.94
CA GLY A 38 -0.20 27.50 -30.47
C GLY A 38 -1.59 27.15 -29.95
N TRP A 39 -2.18 26.04 -30.41
CA TRP A 39 -3.48 25.54 -29.98
C TRP A 39 -3.38 24.14 -29.38
N TRP A 40 -3.96 23.93 -28.20
CA TRP A 40 -3.97 22.65 -27.52
C TRP A 40 -5.40 22.12 -27.42
N GLU A 41 -5.54 20.80 -27.49
CA GLU A 41 -6.80 20.11 -27.23
C GLU A 41 -6.79 19.61 -25.78
N GLY A 42 -7.90 19.78 -25.09
CA GLY A 42 -8.05 19.21 -23.77
C GLY A 42 -9.50 19.01 -23.36
N THR A 43 -9.67 18.26 -22.28
CA THR A 43 -10.97 17.91 -21.72
C THR A 43 -11.19 18.63 -20.39
N LEU A 44 -12.33 19.32 -20.27
CA LEU A 44 -12.81 19.98 -19.06
C LEU A 44 -14.27 19.59 -18.81
N ASN A 45 -14.58 19.02 -17.64
CA ASN A 45 -15.94 18.59 -17.25
C ASN A 45 -16.63 17.71 -18.32
N GLY A 46 -15.87 16.81 -18.97
CA GLY A 46 -16.38 15.92 -20.02
C GLY A 46 -16.58 16.56 -21.39
N LYS A 47 -16.26 17.85 -21.57
CA LYS A 47 -16.21 18.53 -22.87
C LYS A 47 -14.78 18.58 -23.37
N THR A 48 -14.57 18.15 -24.61
CA THR A 48 -13.27 18.23 -25.28
C THR A 48 -13.32 19.32 -26.34
N GLY A 49 -12.24 20.07 -26.48
CA GLY A 49 -12.11 21.06 -27.54
C GLY A 49 -10.75 21.76 -27.52
N TRP A 50 -10.57 22.63 -28.50
CA TRP A 50 -9.34 23.35 -28.77
C TRP A 50 -9.31 24.69 -28.04
N PHE A 51 -8.13 25.07 -27.58
CA PHE A 51 -7.90 26.34 -26.93
C PHE A 51 -6.47 26.87 -27.15
N PRO A 52 -6.28 28.20 -27.12
CA PRO A 52 -4.95 28.79 -27.26
C PRO A 52 -4.09 28.49 -26.03
N SER A 53 -2.89 27.96 -26.27
CA SER A 53 -1.90 27.65 -25.23
C SER A 53 -1.52 28.87 -24.37
N ASN A 54 -1.56 30.08 -24.95
CA ASN A 54 -1.26 31.34 -24.25
C ASN A 54 -2.26 31.70 -23.13
N TYR A 55 -3.42 31.04 -23.08
CA TYR A 55 -4.46 31.29 -22.08
C TYR A 55 -4.36 30.37 -20.87
N VAL A 56 -3.46 29.39 -20.93
CA VAL A 56 -3.21 28.42 -19.89
C VAL A 56 -1.74 28.45 -19.45
N LYS A 57 -1.46 27.92 -18.28
CA LYS A 57 -0.10 27.69 -17.79
C LYS A 57 0.02 26.24 -17.37
N GLU A 58 1.12 25.60 -17.72
CA GLU A 58 1.43 24.25 -17.25
C GLU A 58 1.41 24.25 -15.72
N SER A 59 0.54 23.42 -15.15
CA SER A 59 0.41 23.26 -13.72
C SER A 59 1.03 21.92 -13.36
N ASN A 60 2.26 21.96 -12.83
CA ASN A 60 2.81 20.80 -12.12
C ASN A 60 2.04 20.50 -10.82
N ASP A 61 1.16 21.41 -10.39
CA ASP A 61 0.16 21.13 -9.38
C ASP A 61 -1.04 20.46 -10.09
N VAL A 62 -1.02 19.13 -10.10
CA VAL A 62 -2.26 18.33 -10.01
C VAL A 62 -3.16 19.06 -9.01
N PRO A 63 -4.46 19.32 -9.28
CA PRO A 63 -5.31 20.02 -8.35
C PRO A 63 -5.26 19.30 -7.01
N LYS A 64 -4.48 19.86 -6.08
CA LYS A 64 -4.45 19.42 -4.70
C LYS A 64 -5.89 19.55 -4.23
N PRO A 65 -6.52 18.46 -3.78
CA PRO A 65 -7.88 18.52 -3.30
C PRO A 65 -7.98 19.67 -2.30
N THR A 66 -9.08 20.41 -2.31
CA THR A 66 -9.37 21.46 -1.32
C THR A 66 -8.98 20.96 0.08
N VAL A 67 -8.48 21.82 0.97
CA VAL A 67 -7.97 21.43 2.32
C VAL A 67 -8.93 20.46 3.05
N SER A 68 -10.24 20.62 2.83
CA SER A 68 -11.31 19.72 3.29
C SER A 68 -11.27 18.31 2.65
N GLN A 69 -11.14 18.23 1.32
CA GLN A 69 -10.96 16.96 0.59
C GLN A 69 -9.61 16.32 0.94
N GLN A 70 -8.52 17.07 1.05
CA GLN A 70 -7.20 16.53 1.42
C GLN A 70 -7.20 15.87 2.79
N ASN A 71 -7.90 16.45 3.77
CA ASN A 71 -8.05 15.85 5.09
C ASN A 71 -8.90 14.56 5.02
N GLN A 72 -9.95 14.54 4.19
CA GLN A 72 -10.75 13.35 3.98
C GLN A 72 -9.96 12.24 3.29
N TYR A 73 -9.22 12.54 2.22
CA TYR A 73 -8.34 11.58 1.55
C TYR A 73 -7.23 11.07 2.48
N LYS A 74 -6.61 11.93 3.29
CA LYS A 74 -5.61 11.51 4.30
C LYS A 74 -6.20 10.55 5.33
N SER A 75 -7.41 10.83 5.81
CA SER A 75 -8.08 9.98 6.79
C SER A 75 -8.48 8.63 6.18
N VAL A 76 -8.92 8.61 4.93
CA VAL A 76 -9.27 7.38 4.21
C VAL A 76 -8.02 6.52 3.99
N VAL A 77 -6.92 7.11 3.51
CA VAL A 77 -5.66 6.38 3.29
C VAL A 77 -5.08 5.84 4.60
N LEU A 78 -5.19 6.61 5.69
CA LEU A 78 -4.71 6.16 7.00
C LEU A 78 -5.53 4.97 7.52
N ASN A 79 -6.86 5.01 7.38
CA ASN A 79 -7.70 3.88 7.78
C ASN A 79 -7.42 2.64 6.93
N ASP A 80 -7.30 2.79 5.61
CA ASP A 80 -6.95 1.68 4.71
C ASP A 80 -5.62 1.03 5.08
N LEU A 81 -4.63 1.84 5.43
CA LEU A 81 -3.32 1.36 5.91
C LEU A 81 -3.45 0.59 7.23
N ILE A 82 -4.25 1.09 8.18
CA ILE A 82 -4.48 0.42 9.47
C ILE A 82 -5.23 -0.90 9.26
N ASP A 83 -6.25 -0.92 8.41
CA ASP A 83 -7.02 -2.12 8.10
C ASP A 83 -6.14 -3.17 7.43
N SER A 84 -5.28 -2.77 6.48
CA SER A 84 -4.32 -3.67 5.84
C SER A 84 -3.28 -4.21 6.83
N GLU A 85 -2.75 -3.37 7.71
CA GLU A 85 -1.79 -3.78 8.74
C GLU A 85 -2.42 -4.75 9.76
N LYS A 86 -3.67 -4.48 10.15
CA LYS A 86 -4.44 -5.33 11.06
C LYS A 86 -4.73 -6.70 10.46
N ALA A 87 -5.06 -6.75 9.17
CA ALA A 87 -5.22 -8.02 8.45
C ALA A 87 -3.90 -8.81 8.47
N HIS A 88 -2.78 -8.17 8.14
CA HIS A 88 -1.45 -8.79 8.16
C HIS A 88 -1.06 -9.33 9.54
N VAL A 89 -1.28 -8.56 10.62
CA VAL A 89 -1.03 -9.01 12.00
C VAL A 89 -1.90 -10.22 12.35
N THR A 90 -3.17 -10.21 11.97
CA THR A 90 -4.10 -11.32 12.23
C THR A 90 -3.67 -12.59 11.51
N GLU A 91 -3.20 -12.48 10.27
CA GLU A 91 -2.67 -13.62 9.50
C GLU A 91 -1.40 -14.19 10.15
N LEU A 92 -0.45 -13.33 10.55
CA LEU A 92 0.75 -13.75 11.25
C LEU A 92 0.45 -14.42 12.60
N GLU A 93 -0.48 -13.87 13.38
CA GLU A 93 -0.91 -14.45 14.65
C GLU A 93 -1.61 -15.80 14.44
N GLY A 94 -2.44 -15.90 13.40
CA GLY A 94 -3.06 -17.15 12.97
C GLY A 94 -2.01 -18.19 12.59
N LEU A 95 -0.95 -17.80 11.89
CA LEU A 95 0.16 -18.68 11.52
C LEU A 95 0.86 -19.23 12.77
N VAL A 96 1.19 -18.35 13.73
CA VAL A 96 1.86 -18.74 14.97
C VAL A 96 0.97 -19.66 15.82
N THR A 97 -0.31 -19.30 15.99
CA THR A 97 -1.22 -19.99 16.91
C THR A 97 -1.75 -21.30 16.33
N ASN A 98 -2.06 -21.32 15.03
CA ASN A 98 -2.69 -22.49 14.40
C ASN A 98 -1.68 -23.48 13.82
N PHE A 99 -0.47 -23.04 13.47
CA PHE A 99 0.55 -23.94 12.88
C PHE A 99 1.77 -24.07 13.78
N LEU A 100 2.45 -22.98 14.15
CA LEU A 100 3.73 -23.09 14.87
C LEU A 100 3.57 -23.67 16.29
N GLN A 101 2.60 -23.20 17.07
CA GLN A 101 2.34 -23.72 18.43
C GLN A 101 1.94 -25.21 18.44
N PRO A 102 1.03 -25.69 17.57
CA PRO A 102 0.74 -27.13 17.48
C PRO A 102 1.94 -27.96 17.00
N LEU A 103 2.78 -27.40 16.11
CA LEU A 103 4.01 -28.07 15.66
C LEU A 103 5.01 -28.27 16.80
N GLU A 104 5.20 -27.27 17.67
CA GLU A 104 6.04 -27.42 18.87
C GLU A 104 5.52 -28.56 19.77
N LYS A 105 4.20 -28.61 19.98
CA LYS A 105 3.57 -29.63 20.84
C LYS A 105 3.61 -31.03 20.23
N SER A 106 3.64 -31.13 18.90
CA SER A 106 3.67 -32.41 18.19
C SER A 106 5.02 -33.13 18.29
N SER A 107 6.08 -32.47 18.75
CA SER A 107 7.46 -32.99 18.84
C SER A 107 7.99 -33.62 17.53
N ILE A 108 7.40 -33.30 16.38
CA ILE A 108 7.87 -33.76 15.05
C ILE A 108 9.23 -33.15 14.73
N LEU A 109 9.48 -31.94 15.23
CA LEU A 109 10.72 -31.19 15.07
C LEU A 109 11.45 -31.13 16.41
N SER A 110 12.77 -31.24 16.39
CA SER A 110 13.60 -30.97 17.56
C SER A 110 13.48 -29.51 17.99
N GLN A 111 13.71 -29.19 19.26
CA GLN A 111 13.65 -27.78 19.73
C GLN A 111 14.57 -26.84 18.94
N ASP A 112 15.69 -27.34 18.43
CA ASP A 112 16.61 -26.58 17.58
C ASP A 112 16.05 -26.35 16.17
N GLU A 113 15.44 -27.39 15.57
CA GLU A 113 14.81 -27.30 14.25
C GLU A 113 13.57 -26.40 14.28
N TYR A 114 12.78 -26.48 15.35
CA TYR A 114 11.65 -25.58 15.59
C TYR A 114 12.11 -24.12 15.72
N LYS A 115 13.20 -23.85 16.46
CA LYS A 115 13.78 -22.50 16.55
C LYS A 115 14.31 -22.00 15.22
N GLN A 116 14.94 -22.87 14.42
CA GLN A 116 15.41 -22.50 13.08
C GLN A 116 14.28 -22.29 12.08
N LEU A 117 13.16 -23.01 12.23
CA LEU A 117 11.96 -22.87 11.42
C LEU A 117 11.19 -21.59 11.74
N THR A 118 10.96 -21.34 13.03
CA THR A 118 10.24 -20.15 13.50
C THR A 118 11.10 -18.88 13.39
N GLY A 119 12.42 -19.02 13.48
CA GLY A 119 13.37 -17.92 13.29
C GLY A 119 13.04 -16.75 14.22
N ASN A 120 12.82 -15.57 13.62
CA ASN A 120 12.39 -14.37 14.34
C ASN A 120 10.93 -13.97 14.00
N ILE A 121 10.08 -14.91 13.57
CA ILE A 121 8.68 -14.59 13.21
C ILE A 121 7.90 -13.98 14.38
N THR A 122 8.20 -14.38 15.62
CA THR A 122 7.59 -13.78 16.82
C THR A 122 8.01 -12.33 16.98
N GLU A 123 9.27 -11.99 16.71
CA GLU A 123 9.78 -10.62 16.76
C GLU A 123 9.17 -9.75 15.64
N VAL A 124 8.96 -10.33 14.45
CA VAL A 124 8.21 -9.70 13.34
C VAL A 124 6.79 -9.39 13.81
N LEU A 125 6.08 -10.38 14.36
CA LEU A 125 4.71 -10.21 14.86
C LEU A 125 4.62 -9.12 15.94
N GLU A 126 5.49 -9.16 16.95
CA GLU A 126 5.53 -8.14 18.02
C GLU A 126 5.81 -6.74 17.47
N THR A 127 6.72 -6.63 16.50
CA THR A 127 7.06 -5.35 15.85
C THR A 127 5.85 -4.77 15.11
N HIS A 128 5.14 -5.60 14.35
CA HIS A 128 3.94 -5.19 13.60
C HIS A 128 2.76 -4.89 14.53
N GLN A 129 2.57 -5.64 15.62
CA GLN A 129 1.56 -5.36 16.65
C GLN A 129 1.82 -4.00 17.33
N GLN A 130 3.07 -3.69 17.68
CA GLN A 130 3.43 -2.40 18.26
C GLN A 130 3.24 -1.24 17.26
N LEU A 131 3.56 -1.46 15.99
CA LEU A 131 3.30 -0.49 14.93
C LEU A 131 1.80 -0.20 14.79
N LEU A 132 0.97 -1.25 14.74
CA LEU A 132 -0.48 -1.14 14.64
C LEU A 132 -1.06 -0.33 15.81
N ALA A 133 -0.69 -0.67 17.04
CA ALA A 133 -1.17 0.04 18.23
C ALA A 133 -0.80 1.55 18.20
N LEU A 134 0.39 1.88 17.71
CA LEU A 134 0.82 3.27 17.55
C LEU A 134 0.10 3.97 16.40
N LEU A 135 -0.17 3.27 15.29
CA LEU A 135 -0.95 3.81 14.17
C LEU A 135 -2.39 4.10 14.59
N GLU A 136 -3.04 3.19 15.33
CA GLU A 136 -4.39 3.40 15.88
C GLU A 136 -4.41 4.60 16.86
N THR A 137 -3.39 4.71 17.72
CA THR A 137 -3.23 5.84 18.65
C THR A 137 -3.05 7.16 17.90
N GLU A 138 -2.25 7.17 16.84
CA GLU A 138 -2.06 8.36 16.00
C GLU A 138 -3.31 8.69 15.19
N ALA A 139 -4.05 7.69 14.67
CA ALA A 139 -5.28 7.90 13.92
C ALA A 139 -6.42 8.44 14.77
N SER A 140 -6.45 8.13 16.06
CA SER A 140 -7.43 8.65 17.02
C SER A 140 -7.26 10.16 17.29
N LYS A 141 -6.08 10.73 17.03
CA LYS A 141 -5.79 12.16 17.23
C LYS A 141 -6.45 13.03 16.15
N PRO A 142 -6.80 14.29 16.46
CA PRO A 142 -7.33 15.22 15.47
C PRO A 142 -6.28 15.50 14.38
N GLY A 143 -6.72 15.67 13.12
CA GLY A 143 -5.86 15.69 11.93
C GLY A 143 -4.72 16.72 11.90
N ASN A 144 -4.78 17.75 12.75
CA ASN A 144 -3.71 18.73 12.96
C ASN A 144 -2.54 18.19 13.80
N GLU A 145 -2.80 17.21 14.66
CA GLU A 145 -1.85 16.58 15.58
C GLU A 145 -1.36 15.21 15.11
N GLN A 146 -1.99 14.62 14.10
CA GLN A 146 -1.53 13.37 13.49
C GLN A 146 -0.11 13.53 12.93
N ARG A 147 0.82 12.70 13.39
CA ARG A 147 2.24 12.69 12.96
C ARG A 147 2.66 11.32 12.47
N VAL A 148 1.80 10.68 11.68
CA VAL A 148 1.99 9.36 11.06
C VAL A 148 3.34 9.27 10.32
N GLY A 149 3.74 10.30 9.57
CA GLY A 149 5.03 10.29 8.87
C GLY A 149 6.25 10.16 9.80
N LYS A 150 6.23 10.80 10.98
CA LYS A 150 7.32 10.68 11.97
C LYS A 150 7.35 9.28 12.58
N LEU A 151 6.17 8.69 12.80
CA LEU A 151 6.05 7.31 13.26
C LEU A 151 6.72 6.36 12.26
N PHE A 152 6.37 6.45 10.97
CA PHE A 152 6.99 5.61 9.93
C PHE A 152 8.50 5.79 9.84
N LEU A 153 9.03 7.00 9.89
CA LEU A 153 10.48 7.22 9.86
C LEU A 153 11.20 6.61 11.07
N THR A 154 10.54 6.59 12.22
CA THR A 154 11.09 5.99 13.45
C THR A 154 11.06 4.46 13.39
N TRP A 155 10.01 3.89 12.79
CA TRP A 155 9.79 2.44 12.74
C TRP A 155 10.41 1.76 11.52
N ALA A 156 10.58 2.47 10.41
CA ALA A 156 11.23 1.96 9.19
C ALA A 156 12.57 1.25 9.45
N PRO A 157 13.53 1.79 10.24
CA PRO A 157 14.78 1.08 10.52
C PRO A 157 14.56 -0.19 11.36
N LYS A 158 13.58 -0.20 12.28
CA LYS A 158 13.25 -1.37 13.09
C LYS A 158 12.66 -2.49 12.23
N ILE A 159 11.62 -2.17 11.44
CA ILE A 159 10.97 -3.12 10.53
C ILE A 159 12.00 -3.67 9.55
N LYS A 160 12.85 -2.81 8.97
CA LYS A 160 13.91 -3.24 8.06
C LYS A 160 14.86 -4.26 8.71
N ASN A 161 15.30 -4.02 9.94
CA ASN A 161 16.23 -4.91 10.62
C ASN A 161 15.60 -6.28 10.92
N VAL A 162 14.36 -6.27 11.41
CA VAL A 162 13.61 -7.48 11.75
C VAL A 162 13.29 -8.31 10.50
N HIS A 163 12.85 -7.68 9.41
CA HIS A 163 12.62 -8.35 8.12
C HIS A 163 13.92 -8.83 7.47
N GLN A 164 15.01 -8.07 7.57
CA GLN A 164 16.30 -8.50 7.03
C GLN A 164 16.78 -9.79 7.73
N THR A 165 16.59 -9.86 9.05
CA THR A 165 16.89 -11.08 9.83
C THR A 165 15.99 -12.23 9.41
N TYR A 166 14.68 -11.99 9.28
CA TYR A 166 13.72 -13.01 8.84
C TYR A 166 14.05 -13.59 7.46
N CYS A 167 14.30 -12.72 6.48
CA CYS A 167 14.68 -13.13 5.13
C CYS A 167 16.01 -13.89 5.09
N SER A 168 16.95 -13.58 6.00
CA SER A 168 18.23 -14.31 6.08
C SER A 168 18.08 -15.73 6.66
N LEU A 169 17.07 -15.94 7.51
CA LEU A 169 16.76 -17.24 8.11
C LEU A 169 15.84 -18.09 7.22
N HIS A 170 15.10 -17.46 6.31
CA HIS A 170 14.14 -18.11 5.43
C HIS A 170 14.70 -19.32 4.64
N PRO A 171 15.92 -19.29 4.06
CA PRO A 171 16.46 -20.47 3.35
C PRO A 171 16.65 -21.69 4.26
N ARG A 172 16.98 -21.47 5.54
CA ARG A 172 17.13 -22.56 6.52
C ARG A 172 15.79 -23.13 6.93
N ALA A 173 14.80 -22.26 7.14
CA ALA A 173 13.43 -22.66 7.41
C ALA A 173 12.86 -23.52 6.27
N VAL A 174 13.07 -23.13 5.01
CA VAL A 174 12.64 -23.91 3.83
C VAL A 174 13.32 -25.27 3.78
N CYS A 175 14.63 -25.35 4.07
CA CYS A 175 15.34 -26.63 4.09
C CYS A 175 14.80 -27.60 5.15
N ILE A 176 14.38 -27.07 6.31
CA ILE A 176 13.77 -27.87 7.39
C ILE A 176 12.36 -28.32 6.99
N LEU A 177 11.56 -27.42 6.41
CA LEU A 177 10.23 -27.76 5.88
C LEU A 177 10.30 -28.85 4.81
N ASP A 178 11.27 -28.76 3.89
CA ASP A 178 11.43 -29.76 2.82
C ASP A 178 11.84 -31.13 3.37
N LYS A 179 12.76 -31.16 4.35
CA LYS A 179 13.17 -32.39 5.05
C LYS A 179 12.04 -33.04 5.85
N SER A 180 11.16 -32.24 6.44
CA SER A 180 10.05 -32.69 7.28
C SER A 180 8.70 -32.68 6.56
N ARG A 181 8.70 -32.53 5.23
CA ARG A 181 7.51 -32.30 4.39
C ARG A 181 6.44 -33.37 4.58
N GLU A 182 6.84 -34.64 4.59
CA GLU A 182 5.91 -35.77 4.66
C GLU A 182 5.21 -35.86 6.02
N GLU A 183 5.96 -35.65 7.11
CA GLU A 183 5.44 -35.70 8.48
C GLU A 183 4.56 -34.47 8.78
N LEU A 184 4.96 -33.28 8.28
CA LEU A 184 4.15 -32.07 8.32
C LEU A 184 2.84 -32.23 7.55
N THR A 185 2.88 -32.82 6.35
CA THR A 185 1.69 -33.03 5.52
C THR A 185 0.71 -33.97 6.22
N LYS A 186 1.18 -35.11 6.76
CA LYS A 186 0.34 -36.02 7.56
C LYS A 186 -0.24 -35.35 8.80
N TYR A 187 0.54 -34.51 9.48
CA TYR A 187 0.07 -33.77 10.65
C TYR A 187 -0.98 -32.72 10.28
N MET A 188 -0.76 -31.97 9.20
CA MET A 188 -1.71 -30.98 8.68
C MET A 188 -3.02 -31.63 8.23
N GLU A 189 -2.96 -32.78 7.56
CA GLU A 189 -4.14 -33.59 7.20
C GLU A 189 -4.88 -34.09 8.45
N SER A 190 -4.16 -34.52 9.49
CA SER A 190 -4.77 -34.95 10.76
C SER A 190 -5.47 -33.81 11.52
N LYS A 191 -5.08 -32.56 11.26
CA LYS A 191 -5.68 -31.34 11.83
C LYS A 191 -6.75 -30.71 10.94
N GLY A 192 -7.10 -31.36 9.83
CA GLY A 192 -8.19 -30.93 8.94
C GLY A 192 -7.81 -29.91 7.87
N ALA A 193 -6.52 -29.69 7.60
CA ALA A 193 -6.10 -28.95 6.43
C ALA A 193 -6.35 -29.81 5.18
N ALA A 194 -7.01 -29.24 4.17
CA ALA A 194 -7.22 -29.93 2.90
C ALA A 194 -5.87 -30.32 2.27
N SER A 195 -5.77 -31.56 1.77
CA SER A 195 -4.55 -32.04 1.10
C SER A 195 -4.11 -31.01 0.05
N PRO A 196 -2.82 -30.67 -0.08
CA PRO A 196 -2.36 -29.91 -1.21
C PRO A 196 -2.70 -30.72 -2.46
N GLY A 197 -3.65 -30.23 -3.26
CA GLY A 197 -3.94 -30.83 -4.56
C GLY A 197 -2.66 -30.91 -5.39
N PRO A 198 -2.58 -31.85 -6.35
CA PRO A 198 -1.34 -32.25 -7.00
C PRO A 198 -0.87 -31.18 -8.01
N TRP A 199 -0.35 -30.06 -7.50
CA TRP A 199 0.42 -29.07 -8.24
C TRP A 199 1.38 -28.36 -7.28
N PHE A 200 2.30 -29.12 -6.66
CA PHE A 200 3.67 -28.74 -6.31
C PHE A 200 4.55 -29.98 -6.14
#